data_AF-A0A2K3LJF3-F1
#
_entry.id   AF-A0A2K3LJF3-F1
#
_cell.length_a   1.000
_cell.length_b   1.000
_cell.length_c   1.000
_cell.angle_alpha   90.00
_cell.angle_beta   90.00
_cell.angle_gamma   90.00
#
_symmetry.space_group_name_H-M   'P 1'
#
loop_
_entity.id
_entity.type
_entity.pdbx_description
1 polymer ?
#
loop_
_entity_poly.entity_id
_entity_poly.type
_entity_poly.pdbx_seq_one_letter_code
_entity_poly.pdbx_strand_id
1 'polypeptide(L)'
;VVDCRVCGDPNSILRFAFIEFTDEESARAAVSLSGTMLGYYPLRVLPSKTAIAPVNPTFLPRSEDEREMCSRTIYCTNIDKKLTQADVKHFFESICGEVHRLRLLGDYQHSTRIAFVEFAVL
;
A
#
# COMPACT_ATOMS: atom_id res chain seq x y z
N VAL A 1 -11.53 20.66 0.16
CA VAL A 1 -10.74 19.41 0.09
C VAL A 1 -11.37 18.56 -0.99
N VAL A 2 -10.60 18.16 -1.99
CA VAL A 2 -11.07 17.36 -3.15
C VAL A 2 -10.70 15.90 -3.01
N ASP A 3 -9.59 15.58 -2.34
CA ASP A 3 -9.19 14.21 -2.01
C ASP A 3 -8.50 14.15 -0.64
N CYS A 4 -8.65 13.03 0.04
CA CYS A 4 -7.97 12.74 1.30
C CYS A 4 -7.65 11.24 1.38
N ARG A 5 -6.37 10.90 1.35
CA ARG A 5 -5.88 9.53 1.38
C ARG A 5 -4.98 9.31 2.58
N VAL A 6 -5.48 8.56 3.56
CA VAL A 6 -4.69 8.09 4.71
C VAL A 6 -3.90 6.85 4.29
N CYS A 7 -2.62 6.83 4.66
CA CYS A 7 -1.66 5.77 4.37
C CYS A 7 -0.96 5.35 5.65
N GLY A 8 -0.43 4.13 5.64
CA GLY A 8 0.24 3.52 6.79
C GLY A 8 -0.63 2.46 7.47
N ASP A 9 0.04 1.56 8.18
CA ASP A 9 -0.58 0.44 8.87
C ASP A 9 -1.44 0.91 10.07
N PRO A 10 -2.65 0.36 10.29
CA PRO A 10 -3.51 0.75 11.40
C PRO A 10 -2.92 0.52 12.80
N ASN A 11 -2.03 -0.46 12.93
CA ASN A 11 -1.29 -0.82 14.15
C ASN A 11 0.05 -0.07 14.26
N SER A 12 0.47 0.64 13.22
CA SER A 12 1.65 1.50 13.26
C SER A 12 1.30 2.90 13.73
N ILE A 13 2.17 3.46 14.57
CA ILE A 13 2.12 4.88 14.95
C ILE A 13 2.44 5.82 13.78
N LEU A 14 3.07 5.31 12.71
CA LEU A 14 3.48 6.07 11.54
C LEU A 14 2.39 6.07 10.45
N ARG A 15 1.27 6.73 10.74
CA ARG A 15 0.25 7.04 9.73
C ARG A 15 0.46 8.45 9.18
N PHE A 16 0.26 8.59 7.89
CA PHE A 16 0.34 9.87 7.19
C PHE A 16 -0.84 10.00 6.24
N ALA A 17 -1.16 11.22 5.84
CA ALA A 17 -2.23 11.46 4.89
C ALA A 17 -1.78 12.42 3.81
N PHE A 18 -2.34 12.20 2.63
CA PHE A 18 -2.26 13.08 1.48
C PHE A 18 -3.61 13.80 1.37
N ILE A 19 -3.60 15.12 1.39
CA ILE A 19 -4.83 15.94 1.32
C ILE A 19 -4.69 16.89 0.14
N GLU A 20 -5.62 16.81 -0.79
CA GLU A 20 -5.69 17.72 -1.93
C GLU A 20 -6.75 18.79 -1.67
N PHE A 21 -6.38 20.05 -1.86
CA PHE A 21 -7.27 21.20 -1.73
C PHE A 21 -7.69 21.70 -3.10
N THR A 22 -8.85 22.34 -3.16
CA THR A 22 -9.36 22.94 -4.40
C THR A 22 -8.51 24.15 -4.81
N ASP A 23 -7.95 24.85 -3.83
CA ASP A 23 -7.22 26.10 -3.98
C ASP A 23 -5.94 26.12 -3.13
N GLU A 24 -4.96 26.92 -3.57
CA GLU A 24 -3.66 27.05 -2.92
C GLU A 24 -3.76 27.72 -1.55
N GLU A 25 -4.70 28.64 -1.36
CA GLU A 25 -4.86 29.38 -0.11
C GLU A 25 -5.23 28.44 1.05
N SER A 26 -6.17 27.54 0.82
CA SER A 26 -6.55 26.50 1.76
C SER A 26 -5.40 25.54 2.07
N ALA A 27 -4.59 25.17 1.06
CA ALA A 27 -3.41 24.34 1.27
C ALA A 27 -2.36 25.04 2.14
N ARG A 28 -2.13 26.34 1.91
CA ARG A 28 -1.19 27.16 2.69
C ARG A 28 -1.65 27.34 4.13
N ALA A 29 -2.95 27.57 4.34
CA ALA A 29 -3.55 27.62 5.66
C ALA A 29 -3.42 26.26 6.39
N ALA A 30 -3.53 25.14 5.69
CA ALA A 30 -3.31 23.83 6.31
C ALA A 30 -1.86 23.63 6.76
N VAL A 31 -0.88 24.10 5.99
CA VAL A 31 0.55 23.99 6.36
C VAL A 31 0.85 24.74 7.66
N SER A 32 0.18 25.87 7.94
CA SER A 32 0.37 26.61 9.20
C SER A 32 -0.14 25.87 10.43
N LEU A 33 -0.93 24.80 10.28
CA LEU A 33 -1.38 23.94 11.38
C LEU A 33 -0.30 22.95 11.84
N SER A 34 0.86 22.89 11.20
CA SER A 34 1.97 22.03 11.63
C SER A 34 2.37 22.35 13.08
N GLY A 35 2.47 21.31 13.92
CA GLY A 35 2.69 21.41 15.37
C GLY A 35 1.40 21.42 16.20
N THR A 36 0.22 21.61 15.59
CA THR A 36 -1.06 21.59 16.31
C THR A 36 -1.35 20.18 16.83
N MET A 37 -1.80 20.10 18.09
CA MET A 37 -2.21 18.83 18.69
C MET A 37 -3.49 18.29 18.07
N LEU A 38 -3.44 17.05 17.55
CA LEU A 38 -4.62 16.32 17.11
C LEU A 38 -4.63 14.94 17.78
N GLY A 39 -5.53 14.75 18.75
CA GLY A 39 -5.48 13.59 19.64
C GLY A 39 -4.27 13.66 20.57
N TYR A 40 -3.46 12.60 20.60
CA TYR A 40 -2.31 12.48 21.51
C TYR A 40 -0.97 12.92 20.90
N TYR A 41 -0.90 13.20 19.59
CA TYR A 41 0.34 13.58 18.91
C TYR A 41 0.18 14.88 18.08
N PRO A 42 1.21 15.76 18.04
CA PRO A 42 1.17 16.95 17.20
C PRO A 42 1.25 16.57 15.73
N LEU A 43 0.45 17.22 14.88
CA LEU A 43 0.49 17.01 13.44
C LEU A 43 1.77 17.59 12.84
N ARG A 44 2.36 16.87 11.89
CA ARG A 44 3.36 17.43 10.98
C ARG A 44 2.71 17.62 9.63
N VAL A 45 2.48 18.87 9.24
CA VAL A 45 1.90 19.23 7.94
C VAL A 45 3.00 19.81 7.07
N LEU A 46 3.16 19.27 5.86
CA LEU A 46 4.17 19.68 4.89
C LEU A 46 3.53 19.81 3.50
N PRO A 47 4.02 20.70 2.63
CA PRO A 47 3.64 20.70 1.23
C PRO A 47 3.98 19.36 0.57
N SER A 48 3.06 18.82 -0.25
CA SER A 48 3.33 17.60 -1.01
C SER A 48 4.34 17.87 -2.11
N LYS A 49 5.29 16.94 -2.30
CA LYS A 49 6.27 16.99 -3.41
C LYS A 49 5.78 16.32 -4.68
N THR A 50 4.66 15.62 -4.61
CA THR A 50 4.08 14.84 -5.71
C THR A 50 2.58 15.09 -5.78
N ALA A 51 2.05 15.24 -6.99
CA ALA A 51 0.60 15.22 -7.20
C ALA A 51 0.04 13.87 -6.72
N ILE A 52 -1.11 13.91 -6.05
CA ILE A 52 -1.81 12.71 -5.62
C ILE A 52 -2.70 12.33 -6.79
N ALA A 53 -2.25 11.41 -7.63
CA ALA A 53 -3.13 10.89 -8.67
C ALA A 53 -4.34 10.20 -8.00
N PRO A 54 -5.59 10.51 -8.41
CA PRO A 54 -6.75 9.85 -7.87
C PRO A 54 -6.61 8.35 -8.11
N VAL A 55 -6.69 7.57 -7.03
CA VAL A 55 -6.75 6.11 -7.16
C VAL A 55 -8.12 5.81 -7.74
N ASN A 56 -8.16 5.11 -8.88
CA ASN A 56 -9.44 4.67 -9.42
C ASN A 56 -10.13 3.78 -8.36
N PRO A 57 -11.30 4.19 -7.81
CA PRO A 57 -11.94 3.48 -6.72
C PRO A 57 -12.29 2.04 -7.08
N THR A 58 -12.38 1.70 -8.37
CA THR A 58 -12.62 0.34 -8.83
C THR A 58 -11.49 -0.63 -8.51
N PHE A 59 -10.27 -0.13 -8.25
CA PHE A 59 -9.10 -0.92 -7.86
C PHE A 59 -8.93 -1.06 -6.34
N LEU A 60 -9.73 -0.35 -5.54
CA LEU A 60 -9.75 -0.54 -4.10
C LEU A 60 -10.73 -1.68 -3.76
N PRO A 61 -10.43 -2.49 -2.72
CA PRO A 61 -11.37 -3.50 -2.25
C PRO A 61 -12.65 -2.82 -1.71
N ARG A 62 -13.80 -3.19 -2.27
CA ARG A 62 -15.14 -2.62 -2.02
C ARG A 62 -15.97 -3.47 -1.05
N SER A 63 -15.75 -4.78 -0.98
CA SER A 63 -16.42 -5.69 -0.04
C SER A 63 -15.52 -6.13 1.12
N GLU A 64 -16.11 -6.65 2.19
CA GLU A 64 -15.34 -7.30 3.28
C GLU A 64 -14.51 -8.48 2.75
N ASP A 65 -15.07 -9.30 1.86
CA ASP A 65 -14.36 -10.40 1.22
C ASP A 65 -13.12 -9.92 0.44
N GLU A 66 -13.23 -8.83 -0.33
CA GLU A 66 -12.09 -8.26 -1.06
C GLU A 66 -11.04 -7.71 -0.10
N ARG A 67 -11.45 -7.12 1.03
CA ARG A 67 -10.53 -6.64 2.08
C ARG A 67 -9.84 -7.80 2.77
N GLU A 68 -10.56 -8.87 3.06
CA GLU A 68 -10.00 -10.10 3.66
C GLU A 68 -9.01 -10.75 2.70
N MET A 69 -9.34 -10.86 1.41
CA MET A 69 -8.40 -11.31 0.38
C MET A 69 -7.12 -10.45 0.35
N CYS A 70 -7.26 -9.12 0.37
CA CYS A 70 -6.11 -8.23 0.42
C CYS A 70 -5.27 -8.43 1.69
N SER A 71 -5.91 -8.69 2.84
CA SER A 71 -5.21 -8.95 4.10
C SER A 71 -4.38 -10.24 4.08
N ARG A 72 -4.76 -11.21 3.24
CA ARG A 72 -4.07 -12.48 3.05
C ARG A 72 -3.06 -12.48 1.90
N THR A 73 -2.98 -11.39 1.15
CA THR A 73 -2.13 -11.29 -0.05
C THR A 73 -0.95 -10.38 0.20
N ILE A 74 0.27 -10.91 0.07
CA ILE A 74 1.50 -10.11 0.10
C ILE A 74 1.95 -9.74 -1.32
N TYR A 75 2.57 -8.56 -1.43
CA TYR A 75 3.25 -8.11 -2.65
C TYR A 75 4.77 -8.24 -2.46
N CYS A 76 5.38 -9.12 -3.24
CA CYS A 76 6.81 -9.38 -3.22
C CYS A 76 7.46 -8.71 -4.43
N THR A 77 8.56 -7.99 -4.22
CA THR A 77 9.36 -7.38 -5.28
C THR A 77 10.77 -7.93 -5.30
N ASN A 78 11.51 -7.63 -6.36
CA ASN A 78 12.94 -7.95 -6.48
C ASN A 78 13.26 -9.45 -6.48
N ILE A 79 12.36 -10.27 -7.06
CA ILE A 79 12.55 -11.72 -7.19
C ILE A 79 13.51 -12.00 -8.36
N ASP A 80 14.49 -12.88 -8.19
CA ASP A 80 15.41 -13.27 -9.25
C ASP A 80 14.65 -13.93 -10.42
N LYS A 81 14.97 -13.54 -11.66
CA LYS A 81 14.37 -14.11 -12.89
C LYS A 81 14.55 -15.62 -13.03
N LYS A 82 15.59 -16.17 -12.43
CA LYS A 82 15.86 -17.61 -12.47
C LYS A 82 14.87 -18.40 -11.63
N LEU A 83 14.23 -17.77 -10.64
CA LEU A 83 13.24 -18.42 -9.79
C LEU A 83 11.90 -18.56 -10.52
N THR A 84 11.39 -19.78 -10.50
CA THR A 84 10.09 -20.15 -11.06
C THR A 84 8.97 -19.88 -10.06
N GLN A 85 7.73 -19.95 -10.54
CA GLN A 85 6.56 -19.87 -9.67
C GLN A 85 6.57 -20.95 -8.57
N ALA A 86 7.06 -22.16 -8.91
CA ALA A 86 7.17 -23.26 -7.96
C ALA A 86 8.22 -22.97 -6.88
N ASP A 87 9.37 -22.41 -7.24
CA ASP A 87 10.41 -22.05 -6.26
C ASP A 87 9.90 -21.03 -5.25
N VAL A 88 9.20 -19.99 -5.73
CA VAL A 88 8.61 -18.96 -4.86
C VAL A 88 7.51 -19.55 -3.98
N LYS A 89 6.65 -20.42 -4.54
CA LYS A 89 5.59 -21.11 -3.77
C LYS A 89 6.21 -21.96 -2.66
N HIS A 90 7.18 -22.81 -2.98
CA HIS A 90 7.85 -23.68 -2.02
C HIS A 90 8.56 -22.90 -0.92
N PHE A 91 9.22 -21.79 -1.26
CA PHE A 91 9.83 -20.92 -0.25
C PHE A 91 8.80 -20.44 0.78
N PHE A 92 7.67 -19.88 0.34
CA PHE A 92 6.64 -19.42 1.26
C PHE A 92 5.93 -20.55 2.00
N GLU A 93 5.63 -21.67 1.33
CA GLU A 93 4.99 -22.83 1.98
C GLU A 93 5.88 -23.45 3.06
N SER A 94 7.19 -23.41 2.89
CA SER A 94 8.14 -23.96 3.87
C SER A 94 8.28 -23.15 5.15
N ILE A 95 7.88 -21.86 5.15
CA ILE A 95 8.12 -20.94 6.27
C ILE A 95 6.81 -20.36 6.82
N CYS A 96 5.85 -20.05 5.96
CA CYS A 96 4.70 -19.20 6.27
C CYS A 96 3.35 -19.93 6.24
N GLY A 97 3.30 -21.15 5.71
CA GLY A 97 2.06 -21.94 5.56
C GLY A 97 1.56 -22.01 4.12
N GLU A 98 0.44 -22.71 3.92
CA GLU A 98 -0.09 -23.05 2.58
C GLU A 98 -0.39 -21.80 1.73
N VAL A 99 0.05 -21.84 0.47
CA VAL A 99 -0.19 -20.76 -0.49
C VAL A 99 -1.42 -21.12 -1.35
N HIS A 100 -2.50 -20.36 -1.15
CA HIS A 100 -3.75 -20.54 -1.88
C HIS A 100 -3.64 -20.07 -3.34
N ARG A 101 -3.01 -18.91 -3.57
CA ARG A 101 -2.85 -18.33 -4.91
C ARG A 101 -1.51 -17.63 -5.03
N LEU A 102 -0.83 -17.85 -6.15
CA LEU A 102 0.42 -17.14 -6.46
C LEU A 102 0.38 -16.64 -7.89
N ARG A 103 0.68 -15.34 -8.08
CA ARG A 103 0.84 -14.72 -9.39
C ARG A 103 2.23 -14.10 -9.50
N LEU A 104 3.11 -14.76 -10.24
CA LEU A 104 4.45 -14.26 -10.56
C LEU A 104 4.38 -13.44 -11.85
N LEU A 105 4.88 -12.21 -11.82
CA LEU A 105 4.88 -11.27 -12.94
C LEU A 105 6.31 -10.82 -13.24
N GLY A 106 6.63 -10.72 -14.53
CA GLY A 106 7.89 -10.18 -15.00
C GLY A 106 7.97 -10.25 -16.52
N ASP A 107 8.92 -9.50 -17.07
CA ASP A 107 9.15 -9.44 -18.50
C ASP A 107 10.65 -9.56 -18.84
N TYR A 108 10.97 -9.46 -20.12
CA TYR A 108 12.35 -9.50 -20.59
C TYR A 108 13.11 -8.20 -20.30
N GLN A 109 12.44 -7.08 -20.06
CA GLN A 109 13.04 -5.75 -19.88
C GLN A 109 13.61 -5.54 -18.47
N HIS A 110 12.91 -5.94 -17.44
CA HIS A 110 13.28 -5.68 -16.03
C HIS A 110 14.13 -6.81 -15.49
N SER A 111 15.26 -6.58 -14.81
CA SER A 111 16.14 -7.65 -14.31
C SER A 111 15.55 -8.54 -13.20
N THR A 112 14.44 -8.12 -12.58
CA THR A 112 13.77 -8.82 -11.49
C THR A 112 12.28 -8.98 -11.74
N ARG A 113 11.63 -9.85 -10.97
CA ARG A 113 10.20 -10.16 -11.01
C ARG A 113 9.50 -9.66 -9.75
N ILE A 114 8.18 -9.58 -9.84
CA ILE A 114 7.29 -9.28 -8.71
C ILE A 114 6.29 -10.42 -8.55
N ALA A 115 5.77 -10.65 -7.35
CA ALA A 115 4.74 -11.65 -7.12
C ALA A 115 3.65 -11.14 -6.18
N PHE A 116 2.43 -11.62 -6.39
CA PHE A 116 1.36 -11.57 -5.41
C PHE A 116 1.17 -12.98 -4.85
N VAL A 117 1.23 -13.12 -3.53
CA VAL A 117 1.12 -14.41 -2.83
C VAL A 117 -0.01 -14.32 -1.82
N GLU A 118 -1.09 -15.07 -2.04
CA GLU A 118 -2.24 -15.18 -1.16
C GLU A 118 -2.13 -16.47 -0.34
N PHE A 119 -2.15 -16.37 0.98
CA PHE A 119 -2.10 -17.51 1.89
C PHE A 119 -3.49 -18.08 2.19
N ALA A 120 -3.54 -19.38 2.44
CA ALA A 120 -4.73 -20.04 2.96
C ALA A 120 -4.97 -19.61 4.41
N VAL A 121 -6.25 -19.51 4.80
CA VAL A 121 -6.63 -19.34 6.21
C VAL A 121 -6.54 -20.70 6.88
N LEU A 122 -5.87 -20.79 8.03
CA LEU A 122 -5.91 -21.97 8.90
C LEU A 122 -7.23 -22.04 9.66
#